data_AF-A0A529HPM5-F1
#
_entry.id   AF-A0A529HPM5-F1
#
_cell.length_a   1.000
_cell.length_b   1.000
_cell.length_c   1.000
_cell.angle_alpha   90.00
_cell.angle_beta   90.00
_cell.angle_gamma   90.00
#
_symmetry.space_group_name_H-M   'P 1'
#
loop_
_entity.id
_entity.type
_entity.pdbx_description
1 polymer ?
#
loop_
_entity_poly.entity_id
_entity_poly.type
_entity_poly.pdbx_seq_one_letter_code
_entity_poly.pdbx_strand_id
1 'polypeptide(L)'
;MTPYQRFLATVETAARNKGHAVTLAFSAGREQTLLASTDPTRLLTHYLNRGLKAAGVAVPYSLRLEVSPEGRLHAHGVLIASGPASADLGQLRAVLVSAAGKIRGRAGSKQYVFKDIDNADGWHRYLLKSHRKTVKALGTEKTSVISRSMLRIARAEYEMSRKGLGEFPG
;
A
#
# COMPACT_ATOMS: atom_id res chain seq x y z
N MET A 1 14.40 -5.41 -11.56
CA MET A 1 12.98 -5.03 -11.48
C MET A 1 12.85 -3.52 -11.59
N THR A 2 12.14 -3.06 -12.61
CA THR A 2 11.69 -1.66 -12.72
C THR A 2 10.79 -1.29 -11.52
N PRO A 3 10.58 0.01 -11.20
CA PRO A 3 9.64 0.41 -10.15
C PRO A 3 8.22 -0.18 -10.34
N TYR A 4 7.79 -0.30 -11.60
CA TYR A 4 6.56 -0.95 -12.00
C TYR A 4 6.53 -2.44 -11.60
N GLN A 5 7.52 -3.22 -12.07
CA GLN A 5 7.62 -4.64 -11.78
C GLN A 5 7.72 -4.89 -10.27
N ARG A 6 8.40 -3.99 -9.56
CA ARG A 6 8.56 -4.06 -8.11
C ARG A 6 7.21 -3.96 -7.40
N PHE A 7 6.36 -2.99 -7.78
CA PHE A 7 5.06 -2.85 -7.15
C PHE A 7 4.13 -4.02 -7.49
N LEU A 8 4.06 -4.43 -8.76
CA LEU A 8 3.28 -5.60 -9.17
C LEU A 8 3.66 -6.86 -8.36
N ALA A 9 4.96 -7.15 -8.25
CA ALA A 9 5.43 -8.29 -7.48
C ALA A 9 4.98 -8.23 -6.01
N THR A 10 4.92 -7.05 -5.38
CA THR A 10 4.39 -6.95 -4.01
C THR A 10 2.90 -7.25 -3.92
N VAL A 11 2.11 -6.92 -4.96
CA VAL A 11 0.68 -7.26 -5.02
C VAL A 11 0.49 -8.76 -5.20
N GLU A 12 1.23 -9.38 -6.12
CA GLU A 12 1.20 -10.83 -6.32
C GLU A 12 1.64 -11.58 -5.06
N THR A 13 2.72 -11.14 -4.42
CA THR A 13 3.19 -11.72 -3.16
C THR A 13 2.12 -11.59 -2.07
N ALA A 14 1.46 -10.44 -1.95
CA ALA A 14 0.36 -10.32 -1.00
C ALA A 14 -0.79 -11.29 -1.32
N ALA A 15 -1.16 -11.47 -2.60
CA ALA A 15 -2.18 -12.44 -3.00
C ALA A 15 -1.80 -13.87 -2.59
N ARG A 16 -0.55 -14.30 -2.84
CA ARG A 16 -0.06 -15.65 -2.46
C ARG A 16 -0.02 -15.87 -0.95
N ASN A 17 0.20 -14.81 -0.17
CA ASN A 17 0.34 -14.90 1.29
C ASN A 17 -0.95 -14.57 2.06
N LYS A 18 -2.11 -14.63 1.39
CA LYS A 18 -3.43 -14.31 1.97
C LYS A 18 -3.46 -12.89 2.58
N GLY A 19 -2.80 -11.96 1.91
CA GLY A 19 -2.84 -10.55 2.23
C GLY A 19 -4.16 -9.90 1.80
N HIS A 20 -4.31 -8.62 2.14
CA HIS A 20 -5.50 -7.83 1.82
C HIS A 20 -5.14 -6.67 0.92
N ALA A 21 -6.00 -6.41 -0.07
CA ALA A 21 -6.03 -5.13 -0.77
C ALA A 21 -6.53 -4.04 0.19
N VAL A 22 -5.90 -2.87 0.10
CA VAL A 22 -6.18 -1.73 0.98
C VAL A 22 -6.48 -0.52 0.13
N THR A 23 -7.55 0.19 0.45
CA THR A 23 -7.80 1.57 0.05
C THR A 23 -7.86 2.44 1.29
N LEU A 24 -7.22 3.60 1.25
CA LEU A 24 -7.12 4.54 2.36
C LEU A 24 -7.35 5.97 1.86
N ALA A 25 -8.42 6.61 2.35
CA ALA A 25 -8.72 8.02 2.12
C ALA A 25 -8.05 8.89 3.20
N PHE A 26 -7.53 10.03 2.79
CA PHE A 26 -6.92 11.00 3.69
C PHE A 26 -7.94 12.02 4.23
N SER A 27 -7.77 12.45 5.48
CA SER A 27 -8.44 13.67 5.94
C SER A 27 -7.92 14.87 5.14
N ALA A 28 -8.72 15.94 5.05
CA ALA A 28 -8.32 17.15 4.31
C ALA A 28 -6.95 17.69 4.79
N GLY A 29 -6.72 17.73 6.10
CA GLY A 29 -5.43 18.16 6.66
C GLY A 29 -4.27 17.23 6.30
N ARG A 30 -4.48 15.89 6.31
CA ARG A 30 -3.43 14.94 5.92
C ARG A 30 -3.13 15.02 4.43
N GLU A 31 -4.17 15.14 3.61
CA GLU A 31 -4.07 15.33 2.17
C GLU A 31 -3.27 16.58 1.83
N GLN A 32 -3.62 17.73 2.39
CA GLN A 32 -2.88 18.98 2.20
C GLN A 32 -1.41 18.85 2.63
N THR A 33 -1.16 18.21 3.77
CA THR A 33 0.21 17.99 4.27
C THR A 33 1.02 17.11 3.31
N LEU A 34 0.42 16.06 2.75
CA LEU A 34 1.09 15.18 1.78
C LEU A 34 1.34 15.91 0.46
N LEU A 35 0.35 16.63 -0.07
CA LEU A 35 0.48 17.40 -1.31
C LEU A 35 1.55 18.50 -1.21
N ALA A 36 1.72 19.11 -0.05
CA ALA A 36 2.74 20.14 0.20
C ALA A 36 4.14 19.58 0.49
N SER A 37 4.28 18.27 0.68
CA SER A 37 5.56 17.64 1.02
C SER A 37 6.44 17.47 -0.22
N THR A 38 7.73 17.77 -0.10
CA THR A 38 8.74 17.44 -1.14
C THR A 38 9.01 15.94 -1.25
N ASP A 39 8.70 15.17 -0.21
CA ASP A 39 8.75 13.70 -0.21
C ASP A 39 7.50 13.12 0.48
N PRO A 40 6.35 13.06 -0.21
CA PRO A 40 5.09 12.60 0.36
C PRO A 40 5.15 11.12 0.76
N THR A 41 5.91 10.31 0.03
CA THR A 41 6.07 8.88 0.34
C THR A 41 6.86 8.65 1.62
N ARG A 42 7.96 9.38 1.84
CA ARG A 42 8.69 9.31 3.10
C ARG A 42 7.83 9.78 4.27
N LEU A 43 7.05 10.84 4.07
CA LEU A 43 6.16 11.36 5.11
C LEU A 43 5.05 10.36 5.46
N LEU A 44 4.40 9.75 4.46
CA LEU A 44 3.42 8.68 4.69
C LEU A 44 4.05 7.48 5.43
N THR A 45 5.24 7.06 5.01
CA THR A 45 6.01 5.98 5.65
C THR A 45 6.25 6.29 7.13
N HIS A 46 6.63 7.53 7.45
CA HIS A 46 6.86 7.97 8.82
C HIS A 46 5.60 7.84 9.68
N TYR A 47 4.45 8.27 9.16
CA TYR A 47 3.18 8.14 9.86
C TYR A 47 2.75 6.70 10.09
N LEU A 48 2.90 5.85 9.07
CA LEU A 48 2.60 4.41 9.16
C LEU A 48 3.50 3.74 10.19
N ASN A 49 4.82 3.93 10.09
CA ASN A 49 5.78 3.28 10.99
C ASN A 49 5.63 3.76 12.43
N ARG A 50 5.28 5.04 12.65
CA ARG A 50 4.95 5.54 13.99
C ARG A 50 3.74 4.81 14.57
N GLY A 51 2.68 4.63 13.79
CA GLY A 51 1.48 3.92 14.22
C GLY A 51 1.74 2.44 14.48
N LEU A 52 2.43 1.76 13.57
CA LEU A 52 2.81 0.35 13.71
C LEU A 52 3.66 0.13 14.97
N LYS A 53 4.67 0.98 15.20
CA LYS A 53 5.51 0.93 16.40
C LYS A 53 4.69 1.14 17.68
N ALA A 54 3.79 2.13 17.70
CA ALA A 54 2.94 2.39 18.86
C ALA A 54 1.97 1.25 19.16
N ALA A 55 1.51 0.52 18.14
CA ALA A 55 0.67 -0.65 18.29
C ALA A 55 1.46 -1.93 18.62
N GLY A 56 2.81 -1.91 18.59
CA GLY A 56 3.63 -3.09 18.84
C GLY A 56 3.58 -4.12 17.70
N VAL A 57 3.19 -3.72 16.50
CA VAL A 57 2.96 -4.64 15.37
C VAL A 57 3.92 -4.36 14.22
N ALA A 58 4.24 -5.41 13.46
CA ALA A 58 5.07 -5.32 12.27
C ALA A 58 4.40 -6.03 11.10
N VAL A 59 3.98 -5.26 10.10
CA VAL A 59 3.24 -5.78 8.94
C VAL A 59 3.94 -5.43 7.64
N PRO A 60 4.17 -6.41 6.73
CA PRO A 60 4.53 -6.13 5.35
C PRO A 60 3.41 -5.37 4.65
N TYR A 61 3.73 -4.19 4.09
CA TYR A 61 2.83 -3.40 3.26
C TYR A 61 3.52 -2.86 2.01
N SER A 62 2.71 -2.58 1.00
CA SER A 62 3.05 -1.84 -0.22
C SER A 62 1.88 -0.94 -0.57
N LEU A 63 2.09 0.37 -0.66
CA LEU A 63 1.06 1.37 -0.93
C LEU A 63 1.51 2.31 -2.03
N ARG A 64 0.57 2.84 -2.78
CA ARG A 64 0.77 3.85 -3.82
C ARG A 64 -0.21 5.00 -3.57
N LEU A 65 0.31 6.21 -3.61
CA LEU A 65 -0.49 7.43 -3.63
C LEU A 65 -1.17 7.57 -4.99
N GLU A 66 -2.43 7.99 -4.96
CA GLU A 66 -3.27 8.16 -6.14
C GLU A 66 -4.15 9.40 -5.97
N VAL A 67 -4.21 10.23 -7.01
CA VAL A 67 -5.22 11.29 -7.12
C VAL A 67 -6.40 10.76 -7.92
N SER A 68 -7.55 10.65 -7.24
CA SER A 68 -8.84 10.26 -7.83
C SER A 68 -9.29 11.23 -8.94
N PRO A 69 -10.25 10.84 -9.81
CA PRO A 69 -10.84 11.76 -10.79
C PRO A 69 -11.33 13.08 -10.18
N GLU A 70 -11.91 13.02 -8.98
CA GLU A 70 -12.42 14.17 -8.21
C GLU A 70 -11.33 15.02 -7.55
N GLY A 71 -10.05 14.67 -7.76
CA GLY A 71 -8.91 15.44 -7.26
C GLY A 71 -8.51 15.12 -5.83
N ARG A 72 -9.14 14.13 -5.19
CA ARG A 72 -8.81 13.69 -3.84
C ARG A 72 -7.62 12.75 -3.83
N LEU A 73 -6.70 12.94 -2.88
CA LEU A 73 -5.58 12.04 -2.64
C LEU A 73 -6.02 10.81 -1.83
N HIS A 74 -5.60 9.64 -2.28
CA HIS A 74 -5.79 8.33 -1.63
C HIS A 74 -4.46 7.57 -1.58
N ALA A 75 -4.43 6.52 -0.77
CA ALA A 75 -3.44 5.47 -0.89
C ALA A 75 -4.12 4.14 -1.17
N HIS A 76 -3.59 3.39 -2.13
CA HIS A 76 -4.05 2.04 -2.45
C HIS A 76 -2.88 1.07 -2.45
N GLY A 77 -3.14 -0.19 -2.14
CA GLY A 77 -2.11 -1.21 -2.26
C GLY A 77 -2.50 -2.46 -1.50
N VAL A 78 -1.55 -3.04 -0.78
CA VAL A 78 -1.71 -4.33 -0.11
C VAL A 78 -0.97 -4.37 1.22
N LEU A 79 -1.44 -5.25 2.11
CA LEU A 79 -0.73 -5.66 3.32
C LEU A 79 -0.86 -7.16 3.56
N ILE A 80 0.06 -7.73 4.34
CA ILE A 80 0.01 -9.14 4.77
C ILE A 80 -0.17 -9.16 6.28
N ALA A 81 -1.40 -9.42 6.73
CA ALA A 81 -1.73 -9.46 8.16
C ALA A 81 -1.36 -10.80 8.82
N SER A 82 -0.92 -11.80 8.05
CA SER A 82 -0.57 -13.16 8.49
C SER A 82 0.87 -13.25 8.99
N GLY A 83 1.10 -13.74 10.22
CA GLY A 83 2.45 -14.01 10.76
C GLY A 83 2.53 -14.06 12.30
N PRO A 84 3.69 -14.40 12.91
CA PRO A 84 3.83 -14.55 14.37
C PRO A 84 3.70 -13.23 15.17
N ALA A 85 3.90 -12.09 14.49
CA ALA A 85 3.68 -10.74 15.01
C ALA A 85 2.50 -10.06 14.28
N SER A 86 1.52 -10.85 13.86
CA SER A 86 0.33 -10.37 13.17
C SER A 86 -0.45 -9.43 14.06
N ALA A 87 -0.85 -8.31 13.46
CA ALA A 87 -1.89 -7.48 14.02
C ALA A 87 -3.25 -8.06 13.63
N ASP A 88 -4.24 -7.98 14.50
CA ASP A 88 -5.61 -8.15 14.04
C ASP A 88 -5.98 -7.00 13.07
N LEU A 89 -6.97 -7.22 12.20
CA LEU A 89 -7.39 -6.22 11.21
C LEU A 89 -7.92 -4.93 11.85
N GLY A 90 -8.41 -4.98 13.09
CA GLY A 90 -8.85 -3.83 13.87
C GLY A 90 -7.68 -2.93 14.30
N GLN A 91 -6.58 -3.53 14.76
CA GLN A 91 -5.34 -2.80 15.08
C GLN A 91 -4.74 -2.16 13.83
N LEU A 92 -4.68 -2.90 12.71
CA LEU A 92 -4.19 -2.34 11.44
C LEU A 92 -5.07 -1.21 10.94
N ARG A 93 -6.39 -1.36 11.04
CA ARG A 93 -7.33 -0.28 10.75
C ARG A 93 -6.99 0.96 11.58
N ALA A 94 -6.81 0.82 12.89
CA ALA A 94 -6.52 1.97 13.76
C ALA A 94 -5.22 2.67 13.35
N VAL A 95 -4.17 1.90 13.01
CA VAL A 95 -2.91 2.43 12.49
C VAL A 95 -3.10 3.18 11.18
N LEU A 96 -3.82 2.59 10.21
CA LEU A 96 -4.07 3.20 8.90
C LEU A 96 -4.89 4.48 9.02
N VAL A 97 -5.96 4.48 9.83
CA VAL A 97 -6.79 5.66 10.09
C VAL A 97 -5.98 6.78 10.75
N SER A 98 -5.10 6.44 11.69
CA SER A 98 -4.20 7.40 12.33
C SER A 98 -3.20 7.99 11.31
N ALA A 99 -2.59 7.14 10.50
CA ALA A 99 -1.64 7.55 9.46
C ALA A 99 -2.29 8.39 8.36
N ALA A 100 -3.58 8.18 8.09
CA ALA A 100 -4.34 8.97 7.14
C ALA A 100 -4.97 10.24 7.70
N GLY A 101 -4.81 10.49 9.00
CA GLY A 101 -5.54 11.53 9.72
C GLY A 101 -7.00 11.12 9.91
N LYS A 102 -7.44 10.99 11.17
CA LYS A 102 -8.78 10.50 11.51
C LYS A 102 -9.87 11.39 10.92
N ILE A 103 -10.76 10.81 10.11
CA ILE A 103 -12.00 11.45 9.64
C ILE A 103 -13.12 11.13 10.64
N ARG A 104 -13.84 12.15 11.10
CA ARG A 104 -14.97 12.00 12.05
C ARG A 104 -16.31 11.91 11.32
N GLY A 105 -17.32 11.39 11.99
CA GLY A 105 -18.69 11.28 11.46
C GLY A 105 -18.85 10.19 10.39
N ARG A 106 -19.96 10.27 9.62
CA ARG A 106 -20.36 9.23 8.65
C ARG A 106 -19.28 8.90 7.61
N ALA A 107 -18.52 9.91 7.17
CA ALA A 107 -17.43 9.74 6.21
C ALA A 107 -16.27 8.88 6.74
N GLY A 108 -16.04 8.86 8.07
CA GLY A 108 -14.96 8.07 8.68
C GLY A 108 -15.12 6.56 8.52
N SER A 109 -16.36 6.07 8.38
CA SER A 109 -16.63 4.65 8.12
C SER A 109 -16.07 4.16 6.78
N LYS A 110 -15.94 5.06 5.80
CA LYS A 110 -15.44 4.78 4.44
C LYS A 110 -13.97 5.14 4.27
N GLN A 111 -13.29 5.57 5.35
CA GLN A 111 -11.92 6.05 5.28
C GLN A 111 -10.93 4.96 4.86
N TYR A 112 -11.23 3.70 5.19
CA TYR A 112 -10.40 2.57 4.83
C TYR A 112 -11.30 1.45 4.30
N VAL A 113 -10.76 0.61 3.42
CA VAL A 113 -11.43 -0.59 2.93
C VAL A 113 -10.38 -1.70 2.85
N PHE A 114 -10.70 -2.86 3.41
CA PHE A 114 -9.99 -4.11 3.17
C PHE A 114 -10.82 -4.98 2.22
N LYS A 115 -10.13 -5.62 1.27
CA LYS A 115 -10.71 -6.62 0.37
C LYS A 115 -9.74 -7.76 0.17
N ASP A 116 -10.26 -8.91 -0.21
CA ASP A 116 -9.43 -10.01 -0.71
C ASP A 116 -8.84 -9.65 -2.08
N ILE A 117 -7.73 -10.30 -2.44
CA ILE A 117 -6.98 -10.02 -3.66
C ILE A 117 -7.35 -11.07 -4.70
N ASP A 118 -8.49 -10.88 -5.38
CA ASP A 118 -9.01 -11.85 -6.35
C ASP A 118 -8.40 -11.68 -7.76
N ASN A 119 -7.84 -10.50 -8.05
CA ASN A 119 -7.22 -10.18 -9.34
C ASN A 119 -6.07 -9.18 -9.17
N ALA A 120 -4.87 -9.68 -8.92
CA ALA A 120 -3.66 -8.87 -8.70
C ALA A 120 -3.32 -7.96 -9.90
N ASP A 121 -3.46 -8.46 -11.12
CA ASP A 121 -3.20 -7.70 -12.35
C ASP A 121 -4.24 -6.59 -12.56
N GLY A 122 -5.52 -6.90 -12.35
CA GLY A 122 -6.60 -5.93 -12.42
C GLY A 122 -6.43 -4.81 -11.39
N TRP A 123 -6.07 -5.18 -10.16
CA TRP A 123 -5.75 -4.23 -9.09
C TRP A 123 -4.56 -3.35 -9.47
N HIS A 124 -3.49 -3.93 -9.99
CA HIS A 124 -2.33 -3.15 -10.42
C HIS A 124 -2.66 -2.20 -11.59
N ARG A 125 -3.38 -2.68 -12.61
CA ARG A 125 -3.78 -1.87 -13.77
C ARG A 125 -4.68 -0.71 -13.38
N TYR A 126 -5.57 -0.92 -12.42
CA TYR A 126 -6.41 0.14 -11.85
C TYR A 126 -5.54 1.30 -11.34
N LEU A 127 -4.50 0.99 -10.56
CA LEU A 127 -3.58 1.99 -9.96
C LEU A 127 -2.67 2.71 -10.96
N LEU A 128 -2.61 2.26 -12.22
CA LEU A 128 -1.81 2.93 -13.25
C LEU A 128 -2.57 4.04 -13.96
N LYS A 129 -3.91 3.95 -14.01
CA LYS A 129 -4.75 4.87 -14.79
C LYS A 129 -4.57 6.32 -14.36
N SER A 130 -4.35 6.55 -13.08
CA SER A 130 -4.19 7.86 -12.44
C SER A 130 -2.73 8.27 -12.22
N HIS A 131 -1.74 7.48 -12.68
CA HIS A 131 -0.34 7.67 -12.33
C HIS A 131 0.21 9.04 -12.78
N ARG A 132 0.01 9.43 -14.05
CA ARG A 132 0.46 10.74 -14.57
C ARG A 132 -0.16 11.91 -13.80
N LYS A 133 -1.46 11.83 -13.51
CA LYS A 133 -2.18 12.84 -12.72
C LYS A 133 -1.58 12.96 -11.32
N THR A 134 -1.26 11.82 -10.71
CA THR A 134 -0.70 11.75 -9.36
C THR A 134 0.71 12.31 -9.30
N VAL A 135 1.59 11.94 -10.24
CA VAL A 135 2.95 12.49 -10.34
C VAL A 135 2.91 14.01 -10.49
N LYS A 136 2.04 14.53 -11.36
CA LYS A 136 1.86 15.98 -11.54
C LYS A 136 1.40 16.65 -10.25
N ALA A 137 0.42 16.08 -9.55
CA ALA A 137 -0.12 16.65 -8.32
C ALA A 137 0.86 16.62 -7.14
N LEU A 138 1.71 15.59 -7.06
CA LEU A 138 2.70 15.43 -5.99
C LEU A 138 4.06 16.07 -6.31
N GLY A 139 4.29 16.50 -7.56
CA GLY A 139 5.58 17.03 -8.01
C GLY A 139 6.73 16.02 -7.96
N THR A 140 6.43 14.71 -7.94
CA THR A 140 7.45 13.66 -7.82
C THR A 140 7.01 12.34 -8.44
N GLU A 141 7.98 11.61 -9.01
CA GLU A 141 7.81 10.23 -9.49
C GLU A 141 7.72 9.22 -8.35
N LYS A 142 8.15 9.62 -7.14
CA LYS A 142 8.07 8.79 -5.93
C LYS A 142 6.63 8.77 -5.42
N THR A 143 5.83 7.86 -5.96
CA THR A 143 4.41 7.69 -5.61
C THR A 143 4.12 6.42 -4.81
N SER A 144 5.10 5.52 -4.66
CA SER A 144 4.91 4.23 -3.99
C SER A 144 5.81 4.09 -2.75
N VAL A 145 5.23 3.53 -1.69
CA VAL A 145 5.90 3.15 -0.44
C VAL A 145 5.88 1.64 -0.32
N ILE A 146 7.03 1.02 -0.11
CA ILE A 146 7.13 -0.43 0.12
C ILE A 146 7.93 -0.65 1.41
N SER A 147 7.34 -1.35 2.37
CA SER A 147 8.04 -1.74 3.60
C SER A 147 9.21 -2.69 3.28
N ARG A 148 10.26 -2.65 4.09
CA ARG A 148 11.45 -3.52 3.89
C ARG A 148 11.09 -5.01 3.97
N SER A 149 10.17 -5.36 4.87
CA SER A 149 9.67 -6.73 5.03
C SER A 149 8.93 -7.20 3.77
N MET A 150 8.04 -6.38 3.22
CA MET A 150 7.34 -6.69 1.95
C MET A 150 8.33 -6.86 0.81
N LEU A 151 9.30 -5.96 0.68
CA LEU A 151 10.31 -6.03 -0.39
C LEU A 151 11.18 -7.30 -0.28
N ARG A 152 11.51 -7.74 0.95
CA ARG A 152 12.27 -8.97 1.18
C ARG A 152 11.48 -10.20 0.74
N ILE A 153 10.20 -10.29 1.10
CA ILE A 153 9.34 -11.41 0.70
C ILE A 153 9.19 -11.43 -0.83
N ALA A 154 8.83 -10.29 -1.42
CA ALA A 154 8.62 -10.20 -2.87
C ALA A 154 9.89 -10.52 -3.68
N ARG A 155 11.07 -10.14 -3.20
CA ARG A 155 12.35 -10.51 -3.84
C ARG A 155 12.62 -12.00 -3.75
N ALA A 156 12.44 -12.61 -2.57
CA ALA A 156 12.64 -14.04 -2.39
C ALA A 156 11.72 -14.86 -3.31
N GLU A 157 10.44 -14.49 -3.39
CA GLU A 157 9.48 -15.13 -4.30
C GLU A 157 9.85 -14.92 -5.77
N TYR A 158 10.18 -13.70 -6.17
CA TYR A 158 10.59 -13.41 -7.55
C TYR A 158 11.83 -14.22 -7.95
N GLU A 159 12.81 -14.37 -7.06
CA GLU A 159 13.99 -15.19 -7.29
C GLU A 159 13.67 -16.68 -7.40
N MET A 160 12.76 -17.20 -6.56
CA MET A 160 12.27 -18.59 -6.65
C MET A 160 11.55 -18.84 -7.97
N SER A 161 10.62 -17.97 -8.37
CA SER A 161 9.91 -18.11 -9.66
C SER A 161 10.84 -18.01 -10.85
N ARG A 162 11.88 -17.15 -10.78
CA ARG A 162 12.89 -17.04 -11.84
C ARG A 162 13.80 -18.28 -11.92
N LYS A 163 14.16 -18.86 -10.78
CA LYS A 163 14.95 -20.11 -10.71
C LYS A 163 14.11 -21.34 -11.09
N GLY A 164 12.79 -21.29 -10.91
CA GLY A 164 11.81 -22.31 -11.29
C GLY A 164 11.30 -22.22 -12.74
N LEU A 165 11.91 -21.38 -13.60
CA LEU A 165 11.79 -21.47 -15.07
C LEU A 165 12.74 -22.53 -15.65
N GLY A 166 12.77 -23.69 -14.98
CA GLY A 166 13.27 -24.97 -15.45
C GLY A 166 12.27 -26.01 -14.98
N GLU A 167 11.27 -26.26 -15.83
CA GLU A 167 10.29 -27.37 -15.78
C GLU A 167 9.37 -27.46 -14.55
N PHE A 168 8.06 -27.25 -14.79
CA PHE A 168 7.04 -28.05 -14.12
C PHE A 168 6.60 -29.12 -15.14
N PRO A 169 6.82 -30.42 -14.90
CA PRO A 169 6.10 -31.44 -15.65
C PRO A 169 4.63 -31.37 -15.26
N GLY A 170 3.77 -31.37 -16.28
CA GLY A 170 2.33 -31.59 -16.12
C GLY A 170 2.00 -33.03 -15.72
#